data_AF-A0A0D2JXC7-F1
#
_entry.id   AF-A0A0D2JXC7-F1
#
_cell.length_a   1.000
_cell.length_b   1.000
_cell.length_c   1.000
_cell.angle_alpha   90.00
_cell.angle_beta   90.00
_cell.angle_gamma   90.00
#
_symmetry.space_group_name_H-M   'P 1'
#
loop_
_entity.id
_entity.type
_entity.pdbx_description
1 polymer ?
#
loop_
_entity_poly.entity_id
_entity_poly.type
_entity_poly.pdbx_seq_one_letter_code
_entity_poly.pdbx_strand_id
1 'polypeptide(L)' 'MKEPFYIVATLQPVPGKAQEVIEAIQPLTEYVKANEPGCLQYEMFQPAGAEGNGPVVFIEL' A
#
# COMPACT_ATOMS: atom_id res chain seq x y z
N MET A 1 22.03 5.53 0.91
CA MET A 1 22.10 4.05 0.90
C MET A 1 22.51 3.62 -0.50
N LYS A 2 23.36 2.59 -0.66
CA LYS A 2 23.89 2.17 -1.98
C LYS A 2 23.14 0.98 -2.58
N GLU A 3 22.30 0.29 -1.80
CA GLU A 3 21.55 -0.89 -2.20
C GLU A 3 20.04 -0.60 -2.08
N PRO A 4 19.19 -1.18 -2.96
CA PRO A 4 17.75 -1.12 -2.80
C PRO A 4 17.32 -1.73 -1.46
N PHE A 5 16.20 -1.27 -0.92
CA PHE A 5 15.64 -1.82 0.31
C PHE A 5 14.15 -2.05 0.12
N TYR A 6 13.67 -3.16 0.66
CA TYR A 6 12.25 -3.49 0.65
C TYR A 6 11.57 -2.92 1.88
N ILE A 7 10.42 -2.28 1.69
CA ILE A 7 9.50 -1.92 2.76
C ILE A 7 8.25 -2.77 2.63
N VAL A 8 7.84 -3.39 3.73
CA VAL A 8 6.49 -3.95 3.88
C VAL A 8 5.80 -3.16 4.97
N ALA A 9 4.86 -2.29 4.58
CA ALA A 9 4.08 -1.52 5.53
C ALA A 9 2.67 -2.12 5.65
N THR A 10 2.14 -2.10 6.86
CA THR A 10 0.76 -2.51 7.13
C THR A 10 0.01 -1.35 7.75
N LEU A 11 -1.17 -1.07 7.20
CA LEU A 11 -2.11 -0.12 7.75
C LEU A 11 -3.32 -0.91 8.23
N GLN A 12 -3.65 -0.78 9.52
CA GLN A 12 -4.83 -1.40 10.10
C GLN A 12 -6.01 -0.41 10.03
N PRO A 13 -6.99 -0.60 9.13
CA PRO A 13 -8.14 0.27 9.06
C PRO A 13 -9.02 0.07 10.31
N VAL A 14 -9.82 1.09 10.62
CA VAL A 14 -10.98 0.92 11.52
C VAL A 14 -11.87 -0.21 10.94
N PRO A 15 -12.45 -1.09 11.78
CA PRO A 15 -13.32 -2.16 11.29
C PRO A 15 -14.41 -1.66 10.33
N GLY A 16 -14.56 -2.32 9.19
CA GLY A 16 -15.49 -1.93 8.14
C GLY A 16 -15.05 -0.75 7.27
N LYS A 17 -13.89 -0.14 7.53
CA LYS A 17 -13.37 1.04 6.79
C LYS A 17 -12.26 0.75 5.78
N ALA A 18 -11.95 -0.54 5.54
CA ALA A 18 -10.84 -0.93 4.68
C ALA A 18 -10.97 -0.40 3.24
N GLN A 19 -12.17 -0.46 2.67
CA GLN A 19 -12.41 0.02 1.31
C GLN A 19 -12.23 1.53 1.18
N GLU A 20 -12.74 2.33 2.12
CA GLU A 20 -12.57 3.79 2.10
C GLU A 20 -11.10 4.19 2.28
N VAL A 21 -10.33 3.43 3.07
CA VAL A 21 -8.88 3.64 3.20
C VAL A 21 -8.16 3.33 1.89
N ILE A 22 -8.49 2.22 1.22
CA ILE A 22 -7.93 1.89 -0.10
C ILE A 22 -8.24 3.00 -1.10
N GLU A 23 -9.49 3.46 -1.17
CA GLU A 23 -9.91 4.55 -2.06
C GLU A 23 -9.19 5.86 -1.75
N ALA A 24 -8.97 6.18 -0.47
CA ALA A 24 -8.26 7.38 -0.04
C ALA A 24 -6.76 7.35 -0.40
N ILE A 25 -6.14 6.16 -0.41
CA ILE A 25 -4.70 5.99 -0.66
C ILE A 25 -4.38 5.68 -2.12
N GLN A 26 -5.36 5.20 -2.90
CA GLN A 26 -5.20 4.91 -4.32
C GLN A 26 -4.55 6.06 -5.13
N PRO A 27 -4.92 7.35 -4.94
CA PRO A 27 -4.27 8.44 -5.66
C PRO A 27 -2.77 8.60 -5.33
N LEU A 28 -2.39 8.34 -4.07
CA LEU A 28 -0.98 8.35 -3.67
C LEU A 28 -0.22 7.21 -4.35
N THR A 29 -0.81 6.01 -4.39
CA THR A 29 -0.24 4.84 -5.05
C THR A 29 0.03 5.12 -6.54
N GLU A 30 -0.91 5.77 -7.22
CA GLU A 30 -0.77 6.16 -8.63
C GLU A 30 0.28 7.25 -8.82
N TYR A 31 0.32 8.23 -7.91
CA TYR A 31 1.31 9.29 -7.94
C TYR A 31 2.74 8.75 -7.80
N VAL A 32 3.00 7.90 -6.81
CA VAL A 32 4.34 7.32 -6.55
C VAL A 32 4.83 6.57 -7.79
N LYS A 33 3.99 5.67 -8.34
CA LYS A 33 4.30 4.90 -9.55
C LYS A 33 4.66 5.78 -10.76
N ALA A 34 4.02 6.94 -10.89
CA ALA A 34 4.23 7.82 -12.04
C ALA A 34 5.37 8.82 -11.84
N ASN A 35 5.69 9.21 -10.61
CA ASN A 35 6.53 10.37 -10.33
C ASN A 35 7.79 10.07 -9.51
N GLU A 36 7.91 8.89 -8.91
CA GLU A 36 9.05 8.53 -8.06
C GLU A 36 9.91 7.45 -8.72
N PRO A 37 10.83 7.80 -9.64
CA PRO A 37 11.65 6.82 -10.36
C PRO A 37 12.65 6.05 -9.46
N GLY A 38 12.83 6.52 -8.22
CA GLY A 38 13.60 5.79 -7.19
C GLY A 38 12.81 4.68 -6.50
N CYS A 39 11.48 4.69 -6.65
CA CYS A 39 10.59 3.62 -6.21
C CYS A 39 10.41 2.64 -7.37
N LEU A 40 11.14 1.54 -7.32
CA LEU A 40 11.17 0.47 -8.30
C LEU A 40 9.91 -0.39 -8.27
N GLN A 41 9.25 -0.50 -7.10
CA GLN A 41 7.99 -1.21 -6.93
C GLN A 41 7.12 -0.49 -5.91
N TYR A 42 5.81 -0.39 -6.18
CA TYR A 42 4.82 0.07 -5.20
C TYR A 42 3.53 -0.72 -5.40
N GLU A 43 3.11 -1.50 -4.41
CA GLU A 43 1.87 -2.26 -4.45
C GLU A 43 1.03 -1.98 -3.21
N MET A 44 -0.28 -1.92 -3.38
CA MET A 44 -1.26 -1.79 -2.30
C MET A 44 -2.33 -2.86 -2.50
N PHE A 45 -2.59 -3.67 -1.48
CA PHE A 45 -3.63 -4.70 -1.54
C PHE A 45 -4.14 -5.08 -0.15
N GLN A 46 -5.32 -5.70 -0.10
CA GLN A 46 -5.81 -6.39 1.09
C GLN A 46 -5.56 -7.90 0.93
N PRO A 47 -4.99 -8.59 1.93
CA PRO A 47 -4.81 -10.03 1.87
C PRO A 47 -6.14 -10.77 1.69
N ALA A 48 -6.13 -11.84 0.90
CA ALA A 48 -7.33 -12.66 0.66
C ALA A 48 -7.90 -13.21 1.97
N GLY A 49 -9.23 -13.19 2.12
CA GLY A 49 -9.91 -13.64 3.34
C GLY A 49 -9.85 -12.65 4.51
N ALA A 50 -9.28 -11.46 4.30
CA ALA A 50 -9.23 -10.38 5.27
C ALA A 50 -10.20 -9.23 4.94
N GLU A 51 -11.17 -9.46 4.06
CA GLU A 51 -12.12 -8.46 3.57
C GLU A 51 -12.83 -7.73 4.73
N GLY A 52 -12.79 -6.40 4.71
CA GLY A 52 -13.50 -5.54 5.67
C GLY A 52 -12.87 -5.37 7.06
N ASN A 53 -12.03 -6.30 7.52
CA ASN A 53 -11.41 -6.25 8.86
C ASN A 53 -9.89 -6.47 8.89
N GLY A 54 -9.29 -6.82 7.75
CA GLY A 54 -7.88 -7.08 7.61
C GLY A 54 -7.04 -5.84 7.33
N PRO A 55 -5.72 -5.92 7.52
CA PRO A 55 -4.81 -4.84 7.17
C PRO A 55 -4.82 -4.58 5.66
N VAL A 56 -4.56 -3.34 5.29
CA VAL A 56 -4.09 -2.98 3.95
C VAL A 56 -2.57 -3.09 3.98
N VAL A 57 -2.00 -3.79 3.00
CA VAL A 57 -0.56 -4.07 2.89
C VAL A 57 0.01 -3.25 1.75
N PHE A 58 1.18 -2.68 2.00
CA PHE A 58 2.00 -1.97 1.03
C PHE A 58 3.33 -2.69 0.84
N ILE A 59 3.76 -2.84 -0.41
CA ILE A 59 5.09 -3.36 -0.75
C ILE A 59 5.81 -2.31 -1.58
N GLU A 60 6.97 -1.86 -1.11
CA GLU A 60 7.78 -0.83 -1.75
C GLU A 60 9.22 -1.33 -1.95
N LEU A 61 9.81 -1.01 -3.11
CA LEU A 61 11.23 -1.22 -3.44
C LEU A 61 11.81 0.02 -4.09
#